data_AF-A0ABC8RIJ7-F1
#
_entry.id   AF-A0ABC8RIJ7-F1
#
_cell.length_a   1.000
_cell.length_b   1.000
_cell.length_c   1.000
_cell.angle_alpha   90.00
_cell.angle_beta   90.00
_cell.angle_gamma   90.00
#
_symmetry.space_group_name_H-M   'P 1'
#
loop_
_entity.id
_entity.type
_entity.pdbx_description
1 polymer ?
#
loop_
_entity_poly.entity_id
_entity_poly.type
_entity_poly.pdbx_seq_one_letter_code
_entity_poly.pdbx_strand_id
1 'polypeptide(L)'
;MKASSQAALPFTTMAILFLLLLLLAPPPSYAAISCSDVIKDIRPCVNYLKNGSGMPPAACCTGASNLASSATTTADKQAACNCIKSAAKNANIKSELAKALPANCGITLSIPISPNTDCTKYLY
;
A
#
# COMPACT_ATOMS: atom_id res chain seq x y z
N MET A 1 2.10 47.73 -27.36
CA MET A 1 2.73 46.44 -27.72
C MET A 1 3.66 46.08 -26.55
N LYS A 2 3.29 45.09 -25.73
CA LYS A 2 4.06 44.69 -24.53
C LYS A 2 5.31 43.94 -25.00
N ALA A 3 6.48 44.52 -24.75
CA ALA A 3 7.76 43.87 -25.01
C ALA A 3 7.91 42.66 -24.09
N SER A 4 7.86 41.46 -24.68
CA SER A 4 8.17 40.21 -23.99
C SER A 4 9.65 40.21 -23.63
N SER A 5 9.97 40.55 -22.38
CA SER A 5 11.31 40.35 -21.82
C SER A 5 11.56 38.85 -21.70
N GLN A 6 12.25 38.30 -22.69
CA GLN A 6 12.82 36.96 -22.64
C GLN A 6 14.02 37.03 -21.68
N ALA A 7 13.81 36.73 -20.40
CA ALA A 7 14.90 36.50 -19.46
C ALA A 7 15.57 35.16 -19.84
N ALA A 8 16.65 35.23 -20.62
CA ALA A 8 17.53 34.09 -20.82
C ALA A 8 18.23 33.80 -19.48
N LEU A 9 17.66 32.88 -18.71
CA LEU A 9 18.28 32.39 -17.48
C LEU A 9 19.64 31.77 -17.82
N PRO A 10 20.75 32.16 -17.17
CA PRO A 10 22.07 31.63 -17.49
C PRO A 10 22.10 30.11 -17.26
N PHE A 11 22.78 29.36 -18.12
CA PHE A 11 22.86 27.89 -18.04
C PHE A 11 23.22 27.37 -16.63
N THR A 12 23.97 28.15 -15.86
CA THR A 12 24.34 27.86 -14.47
C THR A 12 23.14 27.84 -13.52
N THR A 13 22.13 28.71 -13.69
CA THR A 13 20.95 28.72 -12.83
C THR A 13 20.02 27.54 -13.13
N MET A 14 19.91 27.11 -14.39
CA MET A 14 19.19 25.88 -14.73
C MET A 14 19.86 24.63 -14.14
N ALA A 15 21.19 24.55 -14.18
CA ALA A 15 21.92 23.42 -13.61
C ALA A 15 21.75 23.32 -12.08
N ILE A 16 21.81 24.46 -11.37
CA ILE A 16 21.59 24.51 -9.93
C ILE A 16 20.14 24.13 -9.58
N LEU A 17 19.16 24.60 -10.35
CA LEU A 17 17.76 24.27 -10.14
C LEU A 17 17.49 22.77 -10.36
N PHE A 18 18.11 22.17 -11.37
CA PHE A 18 18.00 20.74 -11.65
C PHE A 18 18.66 19.89 -10.56
N LEU A 19 19.83 20.30 -10.07
CA LEU A 19 20.49 19.67 -8.92
C LEU A 19 19.63 19.77 -7.65
N LEU A 20 19.08 20.95 -7.35
CA LEU A 20 18.16 21.12 -6.21
C LEU A 20 16.93 20.20 -6.33
N LEU A 21 16.34 20.09 -7.53
CA LEU A 21 15.23 19.17 -7.77
C LEU A 21 15.61 17.70 -7.54
N LEU A 22 16.84 17.29 -7.91
CA LEU A 22 17.34 15.94 -7.64
C LEU A 22 17.62 15.69 -6.15
N LEU A 23 18.07 16.70 -5.40
CA LEU A 23 18.25 16.59 -3.94
C LEU A 23 16.93 16.55 -3.17
N LEU A 24 15.87 17.18 -3.69
CA LEU A 24 14.53 17.14 -3.11
C LEU A 24 13.70 15.93 -3.58
N ALA A 25 14.20 15.16 -4.56
CA ALA A 25 13.52 13.98 -5.04
C ALA A 25 13.51 12.90 -3.94
N PRO A 26 12.34 12.32 -3.60
CA PRO A 26 12.31 11.19 -2.67
C PRO A 26 13.13 10.04 -3.26
N PRO A 27 13.87 9.28 -2.44
CA PRO A 27 14.64 8.14 -2.92
C PRO A 27 13.73 7.16 -3.65
N PRO A 28 14.23 6.45 -4.68
CA PRO A 28 13.47 5.40 -5.34
C PRO A 28 13.07 4.37 -4.29
N SER A 29 11.78 4.32 -3.97
CA SER A 29 11.24 3.40 -2.98
C SER A 29 10.91 2.09 -3.68
N TYR A 30 11.80 1.12 -3.53
CA TYR A 30 11.50 -0.27 -3.88
C TYR A 30 10.66 -0.88 -2.77
N ALA A 31 9.56 -1.54 -3.12
CA ALA A 31 8.81 -2.36 -2.18
C ALA A 31 9.67 -3.59 -1.82
N ALA A 32 9.90 -3.81 -0.53
CA ALA A 32 10.58 -4.99 -0.03
C ALA A 32 9.65 -6.22 -0.04
N ILE A 33 8.34 -6.00 -0.03
CA ILE A 33 7.32 -7.04 -0.02
C ILE A 33 6.93 -7.47 -1.43
N SER A 34 6.88 -8.79 -1.66
CA SER A 34 6.32 -9.36 -2.89
C SER A 34 4.84 -9.76 -2.73
N CYS A 35 4.11 -9.90 -3.83
CA CYS A 35 2.75 -10.45 -3.76
C CYS A 35 2.71 -11.86 -3.18
N SER A 36 3.73 -12.68 -3.43
CA SER A 36 3.80 -14.04 -2.87
C SER A 36 3.81 -14.04 -1.34
N ASP A 37 4.51 -13.08 -0.73
CA ASP A 37 4.55 -12.90 0.72
C ASP A 37 3.18 -12.48 1.26
N VAL A 38 2.55 -11.49 0.61
CA VAL A 38 1.21 -11.00 0.96
C VAL A 38 0.16 -12.13 0.89
N ILE A 39 0.20 -12.93 -0.17
CA ILE A 39 -0.72 -14.05 -0.33
C ILE A 39 -0.45 -15.13 0.71
N LYS A 40 0.82 -15.43 1.01
CA LYS A 40 1.21 -16.39 2.04
C LYS A 40 0.64 -15.98 3.41
N ASP A 41 0.73 -14.71 3.75
CA ASP A 41 0.24 -14.14 5.00
C ASP A 41 -1.29 -14.11 5.08
N ILE A 42 -1.99 -13.78 4.00
CA ILE A 42 -3.47 -13.64 4.00
C ILE A 42 -4.19 -14.97 3.73
N ARG A 43 -3.54 -15.97 3.13
CA ARG A 43 -4.15 -17.27 2.79
C ARG A 43 -4.88 -17.94 3.97
N PRO A 44 -4.38 -17.95 5.22
CA PRO A 44 -5.09 -18.52 6.36
C PRO A 44 -6.41 -17.81 6.69
N CYS A 45 -6.58 -16.57 6.23
CA CYS A 45 -7.78 -15.76 6.46
C CYS A 45 -8.92 -16.04 5.48
N VAL A 46 -8.67 -16.70 4.34
CA VAL A 46 -9.65 -16.78 3.24
C VAL A 46 -10.99 -17.36 3.68
N ASN A 47 -10.99 -18.46 4.44
CA ASN A 47 -12.24 -19.08 4.92
C ASN A 47 -13.00 -18.16 5.89
N TYR A 48 -12.29 -17.50 6.80
CA TYR A 48 -12.88 -16.49 7.69
C TYR A 48 -13.47 -15.34 6.87
N LEU A 49 -12.72 -14.79 5.91
CA LEU A 49 -13.16 -13.68 5.09
C LEU A 49 -14.40 -13.99 4.23
N LYS A 50 -14.68 -15.27 3.93
CA LYS A 50 -15.87 -15.68 3.19
C LYS A 50 -17.06 -15.96 4.11
N ASN A 51 -16.85 -16.72 5.18
CA ASN A 51 -17.95 -17.35 5.94
C ASN A 51 -17.77 -17.27 7.46
N GLY A 52 -16.72 -16.60 7.93
CA GLY A 52 -16.42 -16.50 9.36
C GLY A 52 -17.41 -15.65 10.14
N SER A 53 -17.23 -15.68 11.45
CA SER A 53 -17.92 -14.84 12.43
C SER A 53 -17.04 -14.75 13.67
N GLY A 54 -17.23 -13.71 14.49
CA GLY A 54 -16.49 -13.54 15.74
C GLY A 54 -14.97 -13.48 15.55
N MET A 55 -14.24 -14.22 16.38
CA MET A 55 -12.78 -14.20 16.39
C MET A 55 -12.18 -15.04 15.24
N PRO A 56 -11.27 -14.48 14.43
CA PRO A 56 -10.60 -15.22 13.37
C PRO A 56 -9.70 -16.35 13.90
N PRO A 57 -9.38 -17.35 13.06
CA PRO A 57 -8.39 -18.36 13.40
C PRO A 57 -7.05 -17.72 13.76
N ALA A 58 -6.34 -18.26 14.77
CA ALA A 58 -5.07 -17.71 15.22
C ALA A 58 -4.05 -17.53 14.08
N ALA A 59 -3.96 -18.50 13.17
CA ALA A 59 -3.09 -18.42 12.00
C ALA A 59 -3.44 -17.25 11.05
N CYS A 60 -4.72 -16.88 10.95
CA CYS A 60 -5.15 -15.71 10.20
C CYS A 60 -4.68 -14.42 10.88
N CYS A 61 -4.86 -14.30 12.20
CA CYS A 61 -4.40 -13.12 12.93
C CYS A 61 -2.87 -12.98 12.89
N THR A 62 -2.12 -14.09 13.02
CA THR A 62 -0.67 -14.08 12.85
C THR A 62 -0.28 -13.61 11.45
N GLY A 63 -0.92 -14.13 10.40
CA GLY A 63 -0.64 -13.71 9.03
C GLY A 63 -0.97 -12.22 8.80
N ALA A 64 -2.12 -11.76 9.26
CA ALA A 64 -2.50 -10.34 9.16
C ALA A 64 -1.55 -9.42 9.95
N SER A 65 -1.04 -9.88 11.10
CA SER A 65 -0.01 -9.17 11.87
C SER A 65 1.32 -9.10 11.12
N ASN A 66 1.78 -10.21 10.52
CA ASN A 66 3.01 -10.24 9.73
C ASN A 66 2.94 -9.28 8.55
N LEU A 67 1.78 -9.23 7.86
CA LEU A 67 1.56 -8.29 6.78
C LEU A 67 1.63 -6.84 7.29
N ALA A 68 0.99 -6.54 8.42
CA ALA A 68 1.03 -5.21 9.03
C ALA A 68 2.45 -4.78 9.42
N SER A 69 3.24 -5.71 9.99
CA SER A 69 4.63 -5.47 10.38
C SER A 69 5.58 -5.34 9.19
N SER A 70 5.28 -6.00 8.08
CA SER A 70 6.09 -5.90 6.87
C SER A 70 5.81 -4.61 6.11
N ALA A 71 4.54 -4.20 6.04
CA ALA A 71 4.12 -3.08 5.19
C ALA A 71 4.21 -1.72 5.89
N THR A 72 5.45 -1.34 6.21
CA THR A 72 5.76 -0.12 6.98
C THR A 72 5.87 1.11 6.09
N THR A 73 6.50 0.98 4.92
CA THR A 73 6.70 2.08 3.98
C THR A 73 5.49 2.28 3.07
N THR A 74 5.41 3.46 2.44
CA THR A 74 4.42 3.72 1.39
C THR A 74 4.50 2.72 0.25
N ALA A 75 5.71 2.45 -0.27
CA ALA A 75 5.90 1.49 -1.37
C ALA A 75 5.41 0.09 -0.99
N ASP A 76 5.69 -0.38 0.23
CA ASP A 76 5.23 -1.68 0.70
C ASP A 76 3.70 -1.72 0.85
N LYS A 77 3.10 -0.66 1.40
CA LYS A 77 1.63 -0.56 1.54
C LYS A 77 0.94 -0.58 0.18
N GLN A 78 1.51 0.09 -0.81
CA GLN A 78 0.99 0.09 -2.18
C GLN A 78 1.13 -1.29 -2.83
N ALA A 79 2.30 -1.91 -2.73
CA ALA A 79 2.53 -3.25 -3.26
C ALA A 79 1.54 -4.24 -2.63
N ALA A 80 1.48 -4.30 -1.30
CA ALA A 80 0.55 -5.15 -0.57
C ALA A 80 -0.92 -4.88 -0.93
N CYS A 81 -1.34 -3.61 -1.01
CA CYS A 81 -2.69 -3.25 -1.41
C CYS A 81 -3.02 -3.77 -2.82
N ASN A 82 -2.15 -3.57 -3.80
CA ASN A 82 -2.36 -4.03 -5.17
C ASN A 82 -2.44 -5.56 -5.26
N CYS A 83 -1.61 -6.26 -4.48
CA CYS A 83 -1.66 -7.72 -4.37
C CYS A 83 -3.00 -8.19 -3.76
N ILE A 84 -3.41 -7.61 -2.63
CA ILE A 84 -4.68 -7.96 -1.97
C ILE A 84 -5.86 -7.67 -2.89
N LYS A 85 -5.89 -6.50 -3.54
CA LYS A 85 -6.92 -6.12 -4.49
C LYS A 85 -7.10 -7.18 -5.58
N SER A 86 -5.99 -7.63 -6.15
CA SER A 86 -5.99 -8.63 -7.23
C SER A 86 -6.47 -10.00 -6.74
N ALA A 87 -6.06 -10.42 -5.55
CA ALA A 87 -6.48 -11.69 -4.96
C ALA A 87 -7.96 -11.69 -4.51
N ALA A 88 -8.40 -10.58 -3.92
CA ALA A 88 -9.75 -10.43 -3.40
C ALA A 88 -10.83 -10.50 -4.49
N LYS A 89 -10.52 -10.09 -5.73
CA LYS A 89 -11.43 -10.17 -6.88
C LYS A 89 -11.98 -11.59 -7.10
N ASN A 90 -11.16 -12.62 -6.86
CA ASN A 90 -11.52 -14.01 -7.13
C ASN A 90 -11.97 -14.77 -5.86
N ALA A 91 -11.83 -14.16 -4.68
CA ALA A 91 -12.00 -14.86 -3.40
C ALA A 91 -13.44 -14.81 -2.84
N ASN A 92 -14.32 -13.98 -3.42
CA ASN A 92 -15.71 -13.76 -2.95
C ASN A 92 -15.78 -13.47 -1.44
N ILE A 93 -14.92 -12.56 -0.96
CA ILE A 93 -14.85 -12.19 0.46
C ILE A 93 -15.99 -11.25 0.85
N LYS A 94 -16.43 -11.34 2.11
CA LYS A 94 -17.39 -10.42 2.71
C LYS A 94 -16.65 -9.19 3.24
N SER A 95 -17.00 -8.03 2.70
CA SER A 95 -16.42 -6.73 3.08
C SER A 95 -16.47 -6.48 4.60
N GLU A 96 -17.57 -6.84 5.25
CA GLU A 96 -17.74 -6.63 6.68
C GLU A 96 -16.77 -7.46 7.53
N LEU A 97 -16.49 -8.71 7.13
CA LEU A 97 -15.50 -9.55 7.81
C LEU A 97 -14.07 -9.03 7.58
N ALA A 98 -13.80 -8.52 6.38
CA ALA A 98 -12.51 -7.93 6.05
C ALA A 98 -12.23 -6.64 6.84
N LYS A 99 -13.25 -5.79 7.03
CA LYS A 99 -13.16 -4.58 7.87
C LYS A 99 -13.02 -4.91 9.36
N ALA A 100 -13.71 -5.95 9.83
CA ALA A 100 -13.66 -6.36 11.24
C ALA A 100 -12.37 -7.11 11.60
N LEU A 101 -11.66 -7.66 10.62
CA LEU A 101 -10.47 -8.51 10.85
C LEU A 101 -9.42 -7.87 11.76
N PRO A 102 -8.97 -6.61 11.54
CA PRO A 102 -7.92 -6.02 12.37
C PRO A 102 -8.35 -5.88 13.83
N ALA A 103 -9.57 -5.40 14.07
CA ALA A 103 -10.13 -5.24 15.41
C ALA A 103 -10.30 -6.59 16.13
N ASN A 104 -10.85 -7.60 15.43
CA ASN A 104 -11.04 -8.93 16.02
C ASN A 104 -9.72 -9.69 16.25
N CYS A 105 -8.65 -9.31 15.55
CA CYS A 105 -7.29 -9.80 15.78
C CYS A 105 -6.48 -8.95 16.76
N GLY A 106 -7.00 -7.81 17.23
CA GLY A 106 -6.26 -6.89 18.10
C GLY A 106 -5.06 -6.23 17.43
N ILE A 107 -5.09 -6.04 16.10
CA ILE A 107 -3.99 -5.45 15.32
C ILE A 107 -4.41 -4.15 14.65
N THR A 108 -3.43 -3.29 14.34
CA THR A 108 -3.62 -2.15 13.44
C THR A 108 -3.11 -2.52 12.06
N LEU A 109 -4.01 -2.58 11.07
CA LEU A 109 -3.66 -2.82 9.68
C LEU A 109 -4.06 -1.59 8.85
N SER A 110 -3.07 -0.84 8.36
CA SER A 110 -3.30 0.36 7.54
C SER A 110 -3.61 0.07 6.07
N ILE A 111 -3.77 -1.21 5.70
CA ILE A 111 -4.07 -1.66 4.34
C ILE A 111 -5.42 -2.39 4.35
N PRO A 112 -6.44 -1.91 3.62
CA PRO A 112 -7.74 -2.54 3.60
C PRO A 112 -7.71 -3.81 2.76
N ILE A 113 -8.36 -4.84 3.28
CA ILE A 113 -8.57 -6.09 2.57
C ILE A 113 -9.83 -5.96 1.72
N SER A 114 -9.70 -5.44 0.50
CA SER A 114 -10.86 -5.20 -0.37
C SER A 114 -10.49 -5.23 -1.87
N PRO A 115 -11.37 -5.77 -2.73
CA PRO A 115 -11.16 -5.77 -4.18
C PRO A 115 -11.34 -4.37 -4.82
N ASN A 116 -11.93 -3.42 -4.09
CA ASN A 116 -12.31 -2.10 -4.61
C ASN A 116 -11.49 -0.95 -4.02
N THR A 117 -10.40 -1.26 -3.30
CA THR A 117 -9.53 -0.24 -2.73
C THR A 117 -8.79 0.54 -3.81
N ASP A 118 -8.67 1.85 -3.59
CA ASP A 118 -7.72 2.69 -4.27
C ASP A 118 -6.35 2.64 -3.56
N CYS A 119 -5.42 1.90 -4.15
CA CYS A 119 -4.08 1.70 -3.61
C CYS A 119 -3.13 2.89 -3.85
N THR A 120 -3.58 3.95 -4.53
CA THR A 120 -2.78 5.17 -4.75
C THR A 120 -2.81 6.11 -3.55
N LYS A 121 -3.77 5.95 -2.64
CA LYS A 121 -3.95 6.82 -1.47
C LYS A 121 -2.83 6.78 -0.43
N TYR A 122 -1.85 5.90 -0.57
CA TYR A 122 -0.69 5.80 0.33
C TYR A 122 0.47 6.74 -0.03
N LEU A 123 0.35 7.53 -1.12
CA LEU A 123 1.40 8.40 -1.68
C LEU A 123 1.68 9.72 -0.93
N TYR A 124 1.24 9.87 0.32
CA TYR A 124 1.43 11.10 1.08
C TYR A 124 2.01 10.79 2.47
#